data_AF-T0K667-F1
#
_entry.id   AF-T0K667-F1
#
_cell.length_a   1.000
_cell.length_b   1.000
_cell.length_c   1.000
_cell.angle_alpha   90.00
_cell.angle_beta   90.00
_cell.angle_gamma   90.00
#
_symmetry.space_group_name_H-M   'P 1'
#
loop_
_entity.id
_entity.type
_entity.pdbx_description
1 polymer ?
#
loop_
_entity_poly.entity_id
_entity_poly.type
_entity_poly.pdbx_seq_one_letter_code
_entity_poly.pdbx_strand_id
1 'polypeptide(L)'
;MILFGLIPALERLIRRIPPTIASAMLAGVILPLCLELFRIAGIDPLLAVLLLSTFVAARSRVPLYALPLVLAAGVAITLLRGNVVELPAGRMFGTLQLAALIFDLPVVLSLGSTQFLVTLISQNLPGLIILRASGYEPQASSLLVGTGLASLFAAPFGGHALNLAAITAAICTSEDAHADRSKRWTVGIIYAGIYLLLALFSPLLVRFFLALPPPVIGALTGIALIPTFISSFEAMIGKVKIAIPRS
;
A
#
# COMPACT_ATOMS: atom_id res chain seq x y z
N MET A 1 -9.75 7.79 15.12
CA MET A 1 -8.33 8.24 15.07
C MET A 1 -8.07 9.47 15.90
N ILE A 2 -8.84 10.56 15.76
CA ILE A 2 -8.63 11.83 16.50
C ILE A 2 -8.48 11.58 18.02
N LEU A 3 -9.48 10.96 18.64
CA LEU A 3 -9.46 10.67 20.09
C LEU A 3 -8.24 9.83 20.51
N PHE A 4 -7.87 8.84 19.70
CA PHE A 4 -6.73 7.97 19.98
C PHE A 4 -5.38 8.68 19.79
N GLY A 5 -5.29 9.58 18.81
CA GLY A 5 -4.10 10.40 18.56
C GLY A 5 -3.82 11.37 19.72
N LEU A 6 -4.84 11.79 20.46
CA LEU A 6 -4.68 12.62 21.67
C LEU A 6 -4.12 11.85 22.87
N ILE A 7 -3.98 10.52 22.79
CA ILE A 7 -3.48 9.68 23.88
C ILE A 7 -1.94 9.60 23.82
N PRO A 8 -1.20 10.22 24.76
CA PRO A 8 0.28 10.25 24.73
C PRO A 8 0.94 8.89 25.03
N ALA A 9 0.17 7.88 25.42
CA ALA A 9 0.68 6.53 25.66
C ALA A 9 1.11 5.83 24.36
N LEU A 10 0.45 6.11 23.25
CA LEU A 10 0.76 5.48 21.97
C LEU A 10 2.15 5.89 21.47
N GLU A 11 2.47 7.17 21.56
CA GLU A 11 3.78 7.67 21.14
C GLU A 11 4.91 7.00 21.91
N ARG A 12 4.72 6.82 23.23
CA ARG A 12 5.66 6.09 24.11
C ARG A 12 5.79 4.63 23.69
N LEU A 13 4.70 3.96 23.32
CA LEU A 13 4.73 2.56 22.89
C LEU A 13 5.48 2.41 21.56
N ILE A 14 5.18 3.24 20.57
CA ILE A 14 5.85 3.19 19.26
C ILE A 14 7.34 3.51 19.42
N ARG A 15 7.72 4.40 20.37
CA ARG A 15 9.14 4.78 20.60
C ARG A 15 9.99 3.60 21.08
N ARG A 16 9.37 2.56 21.60
CA ARG A 16 10.05 1.35 22.09
C ARG A 16 10.25 0.29 21.02
N ILE A 17 9.68 0.45 19.82
CA ILE A 17 9.75 -0.55 18.76
C ILE A 17 11.08 -0.40 18.00
N PRO A 18 11.99 -1.40 18.02
CA PRO A 18 13.24 -1.37 17.26
C PRO A 18 13.01 -1.35 15.74
N PRO A 19 13.93 -0.76 14.94
CA PRO A 19 13.85 -0.76 13.48
C PRO A 19 13.83 -2.17 12.83
N THR A 20 14.35 -3.18 13.51
CA THR A 20 14.29 -4.57 13.06
C THR A 20 12.87 -5.11 13.13
N ILE A 21 12.16 -4.86 14.23
CA ILE A 21 10.74 -5.22 14.40
C ILE A 21 9.87 -4.43 13.42
N ALA A 22 10.23 -3.17 13.19
CA ALA A 22 9.58 -2.31 12.21
C ALA A 22 9.55 -2.93 10.82
N SER A 23 10.72 -3.35 10.35
CA SER A 23 10.91 -3.99 9.05
C SER A 23 10.24 -5.36 9.01
N ALA A 24 10.25 -6.10 10.12
CA ALA A 24 9.54 -7.37 10.27
C ALA A 24 8.03 -7.23 10.10
N MET A 25 7.43 -6.19 10.71
CA MET A 25 6.00 -5.92 10.57
C MET A 25 5.63 -5.62 9.13
N LEU A 26 6.42 -4.80 8.42
CA LEU A 26 6.17 -4.49 7.01
C LEU A 26 6.29 -5.74 6.13
N ALA A 27 7.34 -6.55 6.32
CA ALA A 27 7.51 -7.82 5.61
C ALA A 27 6.33 -8.77 5.88
N GLY A 28 5.89 -8.87 7.14
CA GLY A 28 4.76 -9.72 7.55
C GLY A 28 3.42 -9.30 6.96
N VAL A 29 3.14 -7.99 6.85
CA VAL A 29 1.92 -7.47 6.21
C VAL A 29 1.93 -7.71 4.70
N ILE A 30 3.10 -7.61 4.06
CA ILE A 30 3.24 -7.79 2.61
C ILE A 30 3.25 -9.27 2.21
N LEU A 31 3.80 -10.16 3.04
CA LEU A 31 4.01 -11.57 2.71
C LEU A 31 2.75 -12.27 2.19
N PRO A 32 1.56 -12.19 2.83
CA PRO A 32 0.34 -12.81 2.30
C PRO A 32 -0.03 -12.33 0.90
N LEU A 33 0.23 -11.05 0.59
CA LEU A 33 -0.05 -10.48 -0.72
C LEU A 33 0.93 -11.04 -1.77
N CYS A 34 2.20 -11.20 -1.43
CA CYS A 34 3.18 -11.86 -2.31
C CYS A 34 2.85 -13.34 -2.52
N LEU A 35 2.38 -14.04 -1.48
CA LEU A 35 1.99 -15.46 -1.56
C LEU A 35 0.78 -15.70 -2.47
N GLU A 36 -0.05 -14.68 -2.72
CA GLU A 36 -1.20 -14.79 -3.61
C GLU A 36 -0.80 -15.20 -5.05
N LEU A 37 0.36 -14.71 -5.54
CA LEU A 37 0.92 -15.13 -6.83
C LEU A 37 1.14 -16.65 -6.87
N PHE A 38 1.71 -17.21 -5.80
CA PHE A 38 2.02 -18.63 -5.72
C PHE A 38 0.75 -19.48 -5.51
N ARG A 39 -0.25 -18.95 -4.81
CA ARG A 39 -1.57 -19.57 -4.71
C ARG A 39 -2.22 -19.67 -6.09
N ILE A 40 -2.13 -18.63 -6.89
CA ILE A 40 -2.61 -18.63 -8.28
C ILE A 40 -1.79 -19.56 -9.15
N ALA A 41 -0.47 -19.68 -8.93
CA ALA A 41 0.34 -20.66 -9.63
C ALA A 41 -0.12 -22.11 -9.40
N GLY A 42 -0.77 -22.41 -8.27
CA GLY A 42 -1.39 -23.71 -8.01
C GLY A 42 -2.70 -23.94 -8.78
N ILE A 43 -3.40 -22.89 -9.21
CA ILE A 43 -4.68 -22.95 -9.93
C ILE A 43 -4.45 -22.81 -11.44
N ASP A 44 -3.61 -21.86 -11.84
CA ASP A 44 -3.27 -21.50 -13.21
C ASP A 44 -1.75 -21.22 -13.31
N PRO A 45 -0.93 -22.29 -13.36
CA PRO A 45 0.51 -22.17 -13.40
C PRO A 45 1.00 -21.34 -14.58
N LEU A 46 0.34 -21.48 -15.74
CA LEU A 46 0.73 -20.79 -16.97
C LEU A 46 0.58 -19.27 -16.82
N LEU A 47 -0.55 -18.80 -16.26
CA LEU A 47 -0.75 -17.37 -16.00
C LEU A 47 0.34 -16.83 -15.06
N ALA A 48 0.57 -17.49 -13.93
CA ALA A 48 1.55 -17.05 -12.94
C ALA A 48 2.97 -16.98 -13.54
N VAL A 49 3.39 -18.01 -14.28
CA VAL A 49 4.71 -18.06 -14.93
C VAL A 49 4.86 -16.97 -15.99
N LEU A 50 3.83 -16.73 -16.82
CA LEU A 50 3.88 -15.69 -17.84
C LEU A 50 3.98 -14.28 -17.23
N LEU A 51 3.19 -14.00 -16.19
CA LEU A 51 3.24 -12.70 -15.51
C LEU A 51 4.57 -12.50 -14.77
N LEU A 52 5.06 -13.53 -14.08
CA LEU A 52 6.32 -13.47 -13.35
C LEU A 52 7.52 -13.33 -14.31
N SER A 53 7.54 -14.09 -15.42
CA SER A 53 8.59 -13.96 -16.44
C SER A 53 8.58 -12.60 -17.11
N THR A 54 7.39 -12.05 -17.39
CA THR A 54 7.23 -10.67 -17.87
C THR A 54 7.81 -9.68 -16.88
N PHE A 55 7.50 -9.83 -15.59
CA PHE A 55 8.03 -8.98 -14.54
C PHE A 55 9.56 -9.02 -14.47
N VAL A 56 10.15 -10.21 -14.44
CA VAL A 56 11.62 -10.39 -14.34
C VAL A 56 12.32 -9.81 -15.58
N ALA A 57 11.81 -10.11 -16.77
CA ALA A 57 12.36 -9.59 -18.02
C ALA A 57 12.26 -8.06 -18.09
N ALA A 58 11.12 -7.49 -17.70
CA ALA A 58 10.93 -6.05 -17.69
C ALA A 58 11.74 -5.36 -16.58
N ARG A 59 11.86 -5.97 -15.40
CA ARG A 59 12.62 -5.41 -14.27
C ARG A 59 14.11 -5.29 -14.58
N SER A 60 14.67 -6.23 -15.34
CA SER A 60 16.08 -6.21 -15.73
C SER A 60 16.41 -5.20 -16.85
N ARG A 61 15.45 -4.88 -17.73
CA ARG A 61 15.68 -3.99 -18.89
C ARG A 61 15.12 -2.59 -18.71
N VAL A 62 13.92 -2.50 -18.15
CA VAL A 62 13.10 -1.28 -18.05
C VAL A 62 12.38 -1.24 -16.69
N PRO A 63 13.11 -1.11 -15.57
CA PRO A 63 12.56 -1.27 -14.21
C PRO A 63 11.40 -0.33 -13.88
N LEU A 64 11.36 0.85 -14.51
CA LEU A 64 10.26 1.83 -14.39
C LEU A 64 8.94 1.34 -15.02
N TYR A 65 9.02 0.51 -16.06
CA TYR A 65 7.86 0.02 -16.81
C TYR A 65 7.47 -1.43 -16.47
N ALA A 66 8.15 -2.05 -15.50
CA ALA A 66 7.93 -3.46 -15.16
C ALA A 66 6.48 -3.77 -14.80
N LEU A 67 5.86 -2.99 -13.90
CA LEU A 67 4.47 -3.24 -13.50
C LEU A 67 3.43 -2.92 -14.60
N PRO A 68 3.52 -1.79 -15.32
CA PRO A 68 2.68 -1.57 -16.49
C PRO A 68 2.75 -2.69 -17.53
N LEU A 69 3.95 -3.24 -17.78
CA LEU A 69 4.13 -4.35 -18.73
C LEU A 69 3.50 -5.65 -18.23
N VAL A 70 3.59 -5.96 -16.94
CA VAL A 70 2.91 -7.13 -16.35
C VAL A 70 1.39 -6.96 -16.43
N LEU A 71 0.88 -5.76 -16.17
CA LEU A 71 -0.55 -5.45 -16.34
C LEU A 71 -0.98 -5.67 -17.79
N ALA A 72 -0.23 -5.13 -18.76
CA ALA A 72 -0.51 -5.31 -20.18
C ALA A 72 -0.49 -6.80 -20.58
N ALA A 73 0.46 -7.58 -20.07
CA ALA A 73 0.50 -9.03 -20.28
C ALA A 73 -0.72 -9.74 -19.68
N GLY A 74 -1.15 -9.36 -18.48
CA GLY A 74 -2.35 -9.91 -17.84
C GLY A 74 -3.62 -9.64 -18.64
N VAL A 75 -3.76 -8.41 -19.15
CA VAL A 75 -4.86 -8.02 -20.05
C VAL A 75 -4.81 -8.82 -21.35
N ALA A 76 -3.63 -8.92 -21.98
CA ALA A 76 -3.46 -9.66 -23.23
C ALA A 76 -3.81 -11.14 -23.06
N ILE A 77 -3.34 -11.79 -22.00
CA ILE A 77 -3.66 -13.19 -21.70
C ILE A 77 -5.17 -13.36 -21.46
N THR A 78 -5.79 -12.43 -20.76
CA THR A 78 -7.24 -12.46 -20.51
C THR A 78 -8.04 -12.36 -21.81
N LEU A 79 -7.66 -11.43 -22.69
CA LEU A 79 -8.28 -11.24 -24.01
C LEU A 79 -8.11 -12.48 -24.89
N LEU A 80 -6.89 -13.03 -24.95
CA LEU A 80 -6.59 -14.22 -25.75
C LEU A 80 -7.37 -15.45 -25.28
N ARG A 81 -7.66 -15.55 -23.97
CA ARG A 81 -8.46 -16.63 -23.39
C ARG A 81 -9.97 -16.41 -23.50
N GLY A 82 -10.42 -15.25 -23.99
CA GLY A 82 -11.84 -14.89 -24.07
C GLY A 82 -12.52 -14.68 -22.72
N ASN A 83 -11.75 -14.52 -21.63
CA ASN A 83 -12.27 -14.42 -20.26
C ASN A 83 -12.56 -12.98 -19.83
N VAL A 84 -12.81 -12.07 -20.78
CA VAL A 84 -13.08 -10.67 -20.48
C VAL A 84 -14.57 -10.49 -20.27
N VAL A 85 -14.94 -10.01 -19.07
CA VAL A 85 -16.29 -9.50 -18.84
C VAL A 85 -16.40 -8.15 -19.56
N GLU A 86 -17.50 -7.91 -20.26
CA GLU A 86 -17.75 -6.61 -20.90
C GLU A 86 -17.49 -5.47 -19.90
N LEU A 87 -16.77 -4.44 -20.35
CA LEU A 87 -16.44 -3.32 -19.50
C LEU A 87 -17.76 -2.67 -19.04
N PRO A 88 -18.08 -2.68 -17.73
CA PRO A 88 -19.38 -2.19 -17.25
C PRO A 88 -19.61 -0.75 -17.72
N ALA A 89 -20.83 -0.35 -18.05
CA ALA A 89 -21.09 1.05 -18.42
C ALA A 89 -20.80 2.00 -17.24
N GLY A 90 -20.32 3.21 -17.52
CA GLY A 90 -20.02 4.17 -16.46
C GLY A 90 -19.23 5.38 -16.92
N ARG A 91 -19.02 6.32 -16.00
CA ARG A 91 -18.24 7.54 -16.24
C ARG A 91 -16.77 7.23 -16.44
N MET A 92 -16.11 8.06 -17.24
CA MET A 92 -14.65 8.04 -17.41
C MET A 92 -13.95 8.76 -16.26
N PHE A 93 -14.53 9.88 -15.81
CA PHE A 93 -13.98 10.73 -14.76
C PHE A 93 -14.80 10.64 -13.46
N GLY A 94 -14.09 10.65 -12.34
CA GLY A 94 -14.65 10.80 -11.00
C GLY A 94 -15.20 12.20 -10.80
N THR A 95 -16.31 12.29 -10.07
CA THR A 95 -16.94 13.56 -9.68
C THR A 95 -17.10 13.59 -8.18
N LEU A 96 -16.86 14.74 -7.55
CA LEU A 96 -17.24 14.92 -6.14
C LEU A 96 -18.78 14.91 -6.05
N GLN A 97 -19.31 14.00 -5.26
CA GLN A 97 -20.73 13.92 -4.95
C GLN A 97 -20.88 13.93 -3.44
N LEU A 98 -21.82 14.72 -2.92
CA LEU A 98 -22.16 14.62 -1.51
C LEU A 98 -22.95 13.33 -1.30
N ALA A 99 -22.45 12.50 -0.39
CA ALA A 99 -23.15 11.34 0.13
C ALA A 99 -24.12 11.79 1.22
N ALA A 100 -25.33 11.24 1.21
CA ALA A 100 -26.27 11.44 2.31
C ALA A 100 -25.67 10.85 3.60
N LEU A 101 -25.52 11.67 4.64
CA LEU A 101 -25.09 11.17 5.95
C LEU A 101 -26.28 10.53 6.65
N ILE A 102 -26.28 9.20 6.69
CA ILE A 102 -27.21 8.42 7.49
C ILE A 102 -26.48 7.99 8.74
N PHE A 103 -26.96 8.43 9.90
CA PHE A 103 -26.37 8.08 11.18
C PHE A 103 -27.07 6.85 11.76
N ASP A 104 -26.35 5.73 11.80
CA ASP A 104 -26.78 4.48 12.40
C ASP A 104 -25.75 4.08 13.46
N LEU A 105 -26.15 4.15 14.74
CA LEU A 105 -25.26 3.94 15.86
C LEU A 105 -24.71 2.49 15.91
N PRO A 106 -25.52 1.42 15.76
CA PRO A 106 -25.03 0.06 15.57
C PRO A 106 -23.98 -0.08 14.46
N VAL A 107 -24.20 0.52 13.28
CA VAL A 107 -23.25 0.47 12.16
C VAL A 107 -21.95 1.21 12.48
N VAL A 108 -22.05 2.39 13.10
CA VAL A 108 -20.90 3.17 13.52
C VAL A 108 -20.05 2.40 14.54
N LEU A 109 -20.68 1.74 15.50
CA LEU A 109 -19.96 0.95 16.51
C LEU A 109 -19.36 -0.32 15.93
N SER A 110 -20.07 -1.05 15.07
CA SER A 110 -19.59 -2.32 14.51
C SER A 110 -18.56 -2.12 13.39
N LEU A 111 -18.92 -1.43 12.31
CA LEU A 111 -18.03 -1.18 11.17
C LEU A 111 -16.96 -0.16 11.54
N GLY A 112 -17.31 0.88 12.29
CA GLY A 112 -16.34 1.92 12.67
C GLY A 112 -15.26 1.41 13.60
N SER A 113 -15.58 0.55 14.58
CA SER A 113 -14.55 -0.06 15.44
C SER A 113 -13.65 -1.03 14.66
N THR A 114 -14.24 -1.87 13.81
CA THR A 114 -13.49 -2.82 12.96
C THR A 114 -12.55 -2.07 12.03
N GLN A 115 -13.06 -1.08 11.29
CA GLN A 115 -12.27 -0.27 10.37
C GLN A 115 -11.21 0.52 11.12
N PHE A 116 -11.52 1.05 12.31
CA PHE A 116 -10.54 1.72 13.16
C PHE A 116 -9.38 0.80 13.53
N LEU A 117 -9.66 -0.41 14.02
CA LEU A 117 -8.64 -1.37 14.44
C LEU A 117 -7.78 -1.82 13.26
N VAL A 118 -8.40 -2.22 12.15
CA VAL A 118 -7.69 -2.63 10.92
C VAL A 118 -6.80 -1.50 10.41
N THR A 119 -7.33 -0.27 10.36
CA THR A 119 -6.56 0.90 9.91
C THR A 119 -5.40 1.21 10.85
N LEU A 120 -5.62 1.13 12.16
CA LEU A 120 -4.59 1.41 13.14
C LEU A 120 -3.43 0.41 13.04
N ILE A 121 -3.77 -0.87 13.04
CA ILE A 121 -2.80 -1.96 13.14
C ILE A 121 -2.07 -2.18 11.81
N SER A 122 -2.78 -2.15 10.69
CA SER A 122 -2.21 -2.54 9.39
C SER A 122 -1.60 -1.37 8.62
N GLN A 123 -1.97 -0.13 8.91
CA GLN A 123 -1.53 1.04 8.13
C GLN A 123 -0.84 2.09 9.00
N ASN A 124 -1.55 2.66 9.98
CA ASN A 124 -1.02 3.78 10.76
C ASN A 124 0.21 3.40 11.58
N LEU A 125 0.14 2.27 12.29
CA LEU A 125 1.25 1.82 13.12
C LEU A 125 2.48 1.45 12.25
N PRO A 126 2.37 0.59 11.22
CA PRO A 126 3.46 0.35 10.27
C PRO A 126 3.99 1.62 9.59
N GLY A 127 3.13 2.57 9.20
CA GLY A 127 3.54 3.83 8.59
C GLY A 127 4.42 4.67 9.51
N LEU A 128 4.04 4.83 10.78
CA LEU A 128 4.85 5.54 11.79
C LEU A 128 6.19 4.85 12.04
N ILE A 129 6.14 3.53 12.08
CA ILE A 129 7.27 2.65 12.30
C ILE A 129 8.29 2.76 11.15
N ILE A 130 7.83 2.82 9.90
CA ILE A 130 8.67 2.98 8.70
C ILE A 130 9.34 4.35 8.65
N LEU A 131 8.61 5.41 9.00
CA LEU A 131 9.19 6.74 9.12
C LEU A 131 10.35 6.74 10.12
N ARG A 132 10.21 6.03 11.25
CA ARG A 132 11.29 5.86 12.25
C ARG A 132 12.44 5.00 11.78
N ALA A 133 12.16 3.86 11.14
CA ALA A 133 13.20 3.02 10.57
C ALA A 133 14.03 3.78 9.51
N SER A 134 13.39 4.71 8.81
CA SER A 134 14.03 5.65 7.88
C SER A 134 14.73 6.84 8.59
N GLY A 135 14.83 6.78 9.93
CA GLY A 135 15.51 7.71 10.82
C GLY A 135 14.70 8.96 11.21
N TYR A 136 13.46 9.13 10.75
CA TYR A 136 12.67 10.34 11.05
C TYR A 136 12.05 10.24 12.44
N GLU A 137 11.70 11.38 13.05
CA GLU A 137 11.01 11.44 14.33
C GLU A 137 9.54 11.85 14.15
N PRO A 138 8.66 10.93 13.68
CA PRO A 138 7.26 11.25 13.49
C PRO A 138 6.56 11.51 14.82
N GLN A 139 5.84 12.63 14.88
CA GLN A 139 4.89 12.93 15.96
C GLN A 139 3.61 12.15 15.72
N ALA A 140 3.51 10.97 16.34
CA ALA A 140 2.39 10.05 16.15
C ALA A 140 1.02 10.71 16.40
N SER A 141 0.93 11.54 17.44
CA SER A 141 -0.29 12.28 17.79
C SER A 141 -0.77 13.16 16.63
N SER A 142 0.10 14.05 16.14
CA SER A 142 -0.19 15.00 15.07
C SER A 142 -0.60 14.28 13.77
N LEU A 143 0.09 13.20 13.43
CA LEU A 143 -0.24 12.42 12.22
C LEU A 143 -1.59 11.72 12.33
N LEU A 144 -1.89 11.09 13.47
CA LEU A 144 -3.17 10.39 13.67
C LEU A 144 -4.35 11.36 13.72
N VAL A 145 -4.19 12.49 14.40
CA VAL A 145 -5.20 13.56 14.41
C VAL A 145 -5.39 14.09 12.99
N GLY A 146 -4.32 14.35 12.24
CA GLY A 146 -4.37 14.79 10.86
C GLY A 146 -5.13 13.82 9.95
N THR A 147 -4.83 12.52 10.00
CA THR A 147 -5.58 11.51 9.24
C THR A 147 -7.05 11.42 9.64
N GLY A 148 -7.35 11.64 10.92
CA GLY A 148 -8.72 11.63 11.44
C GLY A 148 -9.53 12.83 10.97
N LEU A 149 -8.93 14.03 10.98
CA LEU A 149 -9.55 15.25 10.45
C LEU A 149 -9.74 15.16 8.94
N ALA A 150 -8.75 14.64 8.21
CA ALA A 150 -8.88 14.41 6.78
C ALA A 150 -10.01 13.41 6.47
N SER A 151 -10.15 12.34 7.26
CA SER A 151 -11.26 11.39 7.12
C SER A 151 -12.62 12.06 7.37
N LEU A 152 -12.70 12.93 8.39
CA LEU A 152 -13.91 13.69 8.70
C LEU A 152 -14.30 14.63 7.55
N PHE A 153 -13.30 15.26 6.92
CA PHE A 153 -13.51 16.10 5.74
C PHE A 153 -13.92 15.28 4.50
N ALA A 154 -13.41 14.06 4.35
CA ALA A 154 -13.73 13.19 3.24
C ALA A 154 -15.11 12.51 3.37
N ALA A 155 -15.60 12.31 4.60
CA ALA A 155 -16.84 11.57 4.88
C ALA A 155 -18.09 12.10 4.15
N PRO A 156 -18.36 13.43 4.05
CA PRO A 156 -19.49 13.96 3.29
C PRO A 156 -19.42 13.65 1.79
N PHE A 157 -18.24 13.33 1.26
CA PHE A 157 -18.05 12.95 -0.13
C PHE A 157 -18.05 11.42 -0.35
N GLY A 158 -18.51 10.67 0.65
CA GLY A 158 -18.44 9.20 0.65
C GLY A 158 -17.04 8.64 0.89
N GLY A 159 -16.10 9.48 1.33
CA GLY A 159 -14.74 9.07 1.64
C GLY A 159 -14.68 8.16 2.87
N HIS A 160 -13.93 7.06 2.75
CA HIS A 160 -13.65 6.15 3.84
C HIS A 160 -12.43 6.63 4.68
N ALA A 161 -12.10 5.88 5.73
CA ALA A 161 -11.01 6.19 6.64
C ALA A 161 -9.67 6.42 5.92
N LEU A 162 -9.18 7.67 5.96
CA LEU A 162 -7.86 8.06 5.51
C LEU A 162 -6.82 7.70 6.58
N ASN A 163 -5.63 7.28 6.13
CA ASN A 163 -4.60 6.72 6.99
C ASN A 163 -3.20 6.94 6.41
N LEU A 164 -2.17 6.58 7.17
CA LEU A 164 -0.80 6.59 6.68
C LEU A 164 -0.59 5.40 5.75
N ALA A 165 -0.18 5.68 4.52
CA ALA A 165 0.17 4.65 3.56
C ALA A 165 1.56 4.09 3.86
N ALA A 166 1.64 2.99 4.61
CA ALA A 166 2.90 2.39 5.05
C ALA A 166 3.85 2.05 3.88
N ILE A 167 3.31 1.43 2.83
CA ILE A 167 4.06 1.04 1.63
C ILE A 167 4.60 2.28 0.92
N THR A 168 3.75 3.28 0.69
CA THR A 168 4.14 4.54 0.04
C THR A 168 5.17 5.29 0.89
N ALA A 169 5.04 5.27 2.21
CA ALA A 169 6.03 5.86 3.11
C ALA A 169 7.40 5.20 2.90
N ALA A 170 7.47 3.86 2.86
CA ALA A 170 8.73 3.14 2.64
C ALA A 170 9.39 3.50 1.30
N ILE A 171 8.58 3.68 0.25
CA ILE A 171 9.06 4.09 -1.08
C ILE A 171 9.56 5.55 -1.04
N CYS A 172 8.79 6.47 -0.49
CA CYS A 172 9.13 7.90 -0.45
C CYS A 172 10.29 8.22 0.49
N THR A 173 10.56 7.38 1.49
CA THR A 173 11.68 7.57 2.42
C THR A 173 12.93 6.77 2.06
N SER A 174 12.91 5.98 0.98
CA SER A 174 14.07 5.22 0.50
C SER A 174 15.22 6.13 0.06
N GLU A 175 16.42 5.56 -0.06
CA GLU A 175 17.59 6.27 -0.59
C GLU A 175 17.46 6.62 -2.07
N ASP A 176 16.67 5.83 -2.81
CA ASP A 176 16.37 6.04 -4.23
C ASP A 176 15.46 7.27 -4.46
N ALA A 177 14.69 7.70 -3.45
CA ALA A 177 13.75 8.80 -3.59
C ALA A 177 14.45 10.16 -3.76
N HIS A 178 15.47 10.43 -2.94
CA HIS A 178 16.31 11.63 -3.03
C HIS A 178 17.58 11.43 -2.20
N ALA A 179 18.73 11.89 -2.72
CA ALA A 179 20.02 11.78 -2.06
C ALA A 179 20.03 12.52 -0.69
N ASP A 180 19.52 13.76 -0.67
CA ASP A 180 19.30 14.52 0.56
C ASP A 180 18.05 14.04 1.29
N ARG A 181 18.25 13.47 2.47
CA ARG A 181 17.20 12.96 3.37
C ARG A 181 16.19 14.03 3.79
N SER A 182 16.61 15.29 3.92
CA SER A 182 15.72 16.40 4.30
C SER A 182 14.76 16.83 3.18
N LYS A 183 15.01 16.40 1.94
CA LYS A 183 14.23 16.75 0.75
C LYS A 183 13.34 15.63 0.21
N ARG A 184 13.39 14.44 0.81
CA ARG A 184 12.57 13.28 0.38
C ARG A 184 11.06 13.53 0.42
N TRP A 185 10.59 14.50 1.21
CA TRP A 185 9.17 14.90 1.24
C TRP A 185 8.64 15.38 -0.11
N THR A 186 9.49 15.92 -0.99
CA THR A 186 9.09 16.38 -2.33
C THR A 186 8.54 15.22 -3.17
N VAL A 187 9.13 14.02 -3.05
CA VAL A 187 8.61 12.81 -3.70
C VAL A 187 7.21 12.48 -3.20
N GLY A 188 6.97 12.63 -1.89
CA GLY A 188 5.64 12.46 -1.31
C GLY A 188 4.57 13.39 -1.92
N ILE A 189 4.92 14.64 -2.20
CA ILE A 189 4.00 15.59 -2.87
C ILE A 189 3.75 15.20 -4.32
N ILE A 190 4.78 14.78 -5.05
CA ILE A 190 4.62 14.28 -6.41
C ILE A 190 3.68 13.07 -6.43
N TYR A 191 3.87 12.12 -5.51
CA TYR A 191 2.98 10.98 -5.32
C TYR A 191 1.54 11.43 -5.02
N ALA A 192 1.34 12.40 -4.14
CA ALA A 192 0.01 12.93 -3.85
C ALA A 192 -0.67 13.53 -5.09
N GLY A 193 0.06 14.32 -5.89
CA GLY A 193 -0.43 14.86 -7.15
C GLY A 193 -0.81 13.77 -8.16
N ILE A 194 0.05 12.76 -8.31
CA ILE A 194 -0.23 11.59 -9.18
C ILE A 194 -1.45 10.82 -8.68
N TYR A 195 -1.59 10.62 -7.37
CA TYR A 195 -2.77 9.95 -6.80
C TYR A 195 -4.05 10.76 -6.97
N LEU A 196 -4.00 12.09 -6.92
CA LEU A 196 -5.16 12.94 -7.24
C LEU A 196 -5.56 12.82 -8.71
N LEU A 197 -4.59 12.81 -9.62
CA LEU A 197 -4.84 12.53 -11.04
C LEU A 197 -5.44 11.12 -11.21
N LEU A 198 -4.89 10.12 -10.53
CA LEU A 198 -5.41 8.75 -10.57
C LEU A 198 -6.83 8.66 -10.01
N ALA A 199 -7.13 9.40 -8.93
CA ALA A 199 -8.45 9.49 -8.34
C ALA A 199 -9.48 10.07 -9.31
N LEU A 200 -9.08 11.01 -10.18
CA LEU A 200 -9.92 11.52 -11.26
C LEU A 200 -10.28 10.42 -12.27
N PHE A 201 -9.41 9.45 -12.51
CA PHE A 201 -9.71 8.28 -13.37
C PHE A 201 -10.26 7.07 -12.59
N SER A 202 -10.54 7.21 -11.29
CA SER A 202 -10.92 6.08 -10.44
C SER A 202 -12.12 5.28 -10.94
N PRO A 203 -13.21 5.86 -11.50
CA PRO A 203 -14.32 5.06 -12.01
C PRO A 203 -13.90 4.19 -13.20
N LEU A 204 -13.08 4.73 -14.10
CA LEU A 204 -12.54 3.97 -15.23
C LEU A 204 -11.64 2.83 -14.76
N LEU A 205 -10.74 3.12 -13.80
CA LEU A 205 -9.82 2.12 -13.25
C LEU A 205 -10.57 0.99 -12.54
N VAL A 206 -11.57 1.32 -11.72
CA VAL A 206 -12.40 0.32 -11.02
C VAL A 206 -13.10 -0.57 -12.04
N ARG A 207 -13.73 0.00 -13.08
CA ARG A 207 -14.40 -0.77 -14.14
C ARG A 207 -13.43 -1.67 -14.89
N PHE A 208 -12.22 -1.17 -15.17
CA PHE A 208 -11.17 -1.94 -15.82
C PHE A 208 -10.73 -3.13 -14.95
N PHE A 209 -10.50 -2.94 -13.65
CA PHE A 209 -10.18 -4.05 -12.75
C PHE A 209 -11.35 -5.03 -12.58
N LEU A 210 -12.60 -4.56 -12.56
CA LEU A 210 -13.78 -5.43 -12.50
C LEU A 210 -13.97 -6.29 -13.76
N ALA A 211 -13.43 -5.87 -14.90
CA ALA A 211 -13.44 -6.64 -16.14
C ALA A 211 -12.34 -7.73 -16.18
N LEU A 212 -11.36 -7.67 -15.27
CA LEU A 212 -10.28 -8.65 -15.18
C LEU A 212 -10.68 -9.85 -14.29
N PRO A 213 -10.30 -11.08 -14.65
CA PRO A 213 -10.49 -12.23 -13.79
C PRO A 213 -9.77 -12.07 -12.44
N PRO A 214 -10.38 -12.51 -11.32
CA PRO A 214 -9.75 -12.43 -10.00
C PRO A 214 -8.31 -13.02 -9.93
N PRO A 215 -7.98 -14.14 -10.62
CA PRO A 215 -6.61 -14.65 -10.65
C PRO A 215 -5.59 -13.66 -11.23
N VAL A 216 -5.97 -12.84 -12.22
CA VAL A 216 -5.06 -11.85 -12.80
C VAL A 216 -4.77 -10.74 -11.78
N ILE A 217 -5.80 -10.27 -11.08
CA ILE A 217 -5.70 -9.21 -10.07
C ILE A 217 -4.83 -9.68 -8.89
N GLY A 218 -5.05 -10.91 -8.41
CA GLY A 218 -4.24 -11.47 -7.32
C GLY A 218 -2.76 -11.64 -7.71
N ALA A 219 -2.48 -12.09 -8.93
CA ALA A 219 -1.11 -12.25 -9.41
C ALA A 219 -0.39 -10.90 -9.54
N LEU A 220 -1.09 -9.90 -10.08
CA LEU A 220 -0.58 -8.52 -10.16
C LEU A 220 -0.27 -7.94 -8.79
N THR A 221 -1.18 -8.14 -7.82
CA THR A 221 -1.02 -7.68 -6.44
C THR A 221 0.23 -8.30 -5.81
N GLY A 222 0.43 -9.61 -5.99
CA GLY A 222 1.61 -10.30 -5.46
C GLY A 222 2.91 -9.81 -6.10
N ILE A 223 2.96 -9.74 -7.43
CA ILE A 223 4.14 -9.29 -8.18
C ILE A 223 4.52 -7.84 -7.83
N ALA A 224 3.54 -6.95 -7.72
CA ALA A 224 3.74 -5.54 -7.42
C ALA A 224 4.46 -5.28 -6.09
N LEU A 225 4.32 -6.19 -5.14
CA LEU A 225 4.82 -6.01 -3.79
C LEU A 225 6.11 -6.79 -3.49
N ILE A 226 6.57 -7.64 -4.42
CA ILE A 226 7.83 -8.39 -4.28
C ILE A 226 9.02 -7.47 -3.95
N PRO A 227 9.25 -6.33 -4.65
CA PRO A 227 10.41 -5.49 -4.36
C PRO A 227 10.40 -4.92 -2.94
N THR A 228 9.25 -4.43 -2.49
CA THR A 228 9.06 -3.87 -1.14
C THR A 228 9.17 -4.96 -0.07
N PHE A 229 8.70 -6.17 -0.36
CA PHE A 229 8.88 -7.31 0.53
C PHE A 229 10.37 -7.62 0.73
N ILE A 230 11.13 -7.74 -0.37
CA ILE A 230 12.57 -8.04 -0.33
C ILE A 230 13.31 -6.98 0.49
N SER A 231 13.10 -5.69 0.19
CA SER A 231 13.79 -4.61 0.92
C SER A 231 13.47 -4.61 2.42
N SER A 232 12.22 -4.89 2.78
CA SER A 232 11.78 -4.94 4.19
C SER A 232 12.31 -6.18 4.90
N PHE A 233 12.37 -7.30 4.20
CA PHE A 233 12.90 -8.56 4.70
C PHE A 233 14.42 -8.46 4.93
N GLU A 234 15.17 -7.87 4.00
CA GLU A 234 16.59 -7.59 4.16
C GLU A 234 16.86 -6.64 5.33
N ALA A 235 16.05 -5.58 5.48
CA ALA A 235 16.16 -4.64 6.59
C ALA A 235 15.85 -5.30 7.95
N MET A 236 14.90 -6.24 8.00
CA MET A 236 14.63 -7.05 9.19
C MET A 236 15.80 -7.98 9.55
N ILE A 237 16.54 -8.48 8.56
CA ILE A 237 17.66 -9.39 8.78
C ILE A 237 18.99 -8.64 9.04
N GLY A 238 19.00 -7.31 8.84
CA GLY A 238 20.17 -6.43 8.77
C GLY A 238 21.40 -6.82 9.60
N LYS A 239 22.52 -7.03 8.88
CA LYS A 239 23.92 -7.22 9.33
C LYS A 239 24.10 -7.46 10.83
N VAL A 240 24.10 -8.73 11.24
CA VAL A 240 24.80 -9.15 12.47
C VAL A 240 26.26 -8.74 12.29
N LYS A 241 26.68 -7.61 12.84
CA LYS A 241 28.10 -7.41 13.17
C LYS A 241 28.40 -8.45 14.23
N ILE A 242 28.87 -9.62 13.81
CA ILE A 242 29.55 -10.55 14.68
C ILE A 242 30.78 -9.78 15.13
N ALA A 243 30.70 -9.15 16.31
CA ALA A 243 31.88 -8.66 16.99
C ALA A 243 32.67 -9.91 17.37
N ILE A 244 33.52 -10.39 16.46
CA ILE A 244 34.54 -11.37 16.80
C ILE A 244 35.49 -10.60 17.72
N PRO A 245 35.56 -10.93 19.02
CA PRO A 245 36.56 -10.33 19.89
C PRO A 245 37.92 -10.70 19.30
N ARG A 246 38.69 -9.70 18.88
CA ARG A 246 40.10 -9.90 18.56
C ARG A 246 40.78 -10.21 19.91
N SER A 247 41.03 -11.49 20.14
CA SER A 247 41.99 -11.99 21.13
C SER A 247 43.41 -11.65 20.69
#